data_AF-A0A235EIA7-F1
#
_entry.id   AF-A0A235EIA7-F1
#
_cell.length_a   1.000
_cell.length_b   1.000
_cell.length_c   1.000
_cell.angle_alpha   90.00
_cell.angle_beta   90.00
_cell.angle_gamma   90.00
#
_symmetry.space_group_name_H-M   'P 1'
#
loop_
_entity.id
_entity.type
_entity.pdbx_description
1 polymer ?
#
loop_
_entity_poly.entity_id
_entity_poly.type
_entity_poly.pdbx_seq_one_letter_code
_entity_poly.pdbx_strand_id
1 'polypeptide(L)'
;MTPAQQAAHDTAMEAAARTLGHACTFAALHATTTPLFQRTMRRPQSAPVLVRVVWPGVLLVCDPKTGDVLAESEPGKPQQLKAGFLPPTGQSPAMRRRGAP
;
A
#
# COMPACT_ATOMS: atom_id res chain seq x y z
N MET A 1 -21.64 -31.53 15.59
CA MET A 1 -21.15 -31.87 14.24
C MET A 1 -20.78 -33.35 14.25
N THR A 2 -21.26 -34.14 13.30
CA THR A 2 -20.90 -35.56 13.21
C THR A 2 -19.47 -35.73 12.69
N PRO A 3 -18.81 -36.89 12.90
CA PRO A 3 -17.46 -37.12 12.37
C PRO A 3 -17.36 -36.93 10.85
N ALA A 4 -18.38 -37.35 10.10
CA ALA A 4 -18.44 -37.15 8.65
C ALA A 4 -18.55 -35.67 8.25
N GLN A 5 -19.32 -34.88 9.01
CA GLN A 5 -19.42 -33.43 8.78
C GLN A 5 -18.09 -32.73 9.09
N GLN A 6 -17.38 -33.15 10.14
CA GLN A 6 -16.07 -32.60 10.50
C GLN A 6 -15.03 -32.86 9.40
N ALA A 7 -14.89 -34.11 8.94
CA ALA A 7 -13.94 -34.45 7.88
C ALA A 7 -14.21 -33.71 6.56
N ALA A 8 -15.50 -33.52 6.21
CA ALA A 8 -15.89 -32.71 5.06
C ALA A 8 -15.51 -31.23 5.23
N HIS A 9 -15.68 -30.67 6.43
CA HIS A 9 -15.27 -29.30 6.74
C HIS A 9 -13.77 -29.12 6.64
N ASP A 10 -12.98 -30.03 7.22
CA ASP A 10 -11.52 -29.94 7.20
C ASP A 10 -10.99 -30.00 5.76
N THR A 11 -11.53 -30.93 4.95
CA THR A 11 -11.21 -31.04 3.52
C THR A 11 -11.54 -29.75 2.75
N ALA A 12 -12.68 -29.12 3.05
CA ALA A 12 -13.08 -27.87 2.42
C ALA A 12 -12.15 -26.70 2.83
N MET A 13 -11.74 -26.64 4.10
CA MET A 13 -10.79 -25.64 4.60
C MET A 13 -9.43 -25.76 3.94
N GLU A 14 -8.91 -26.99 3.78
CA GLU A 14 -7.65 -27.23 3.08
C GLU A 14 -7.73 -26.83 1.60
N ALA A 15 -8.83 -27.17 0.91
CA ALA A 15 -9.03 -26.78 -0.48
C ALA A 15 -9.11 -25.26 -0.64
N ALA A 16 -9.79 -24.57 0.29
CA ALA A 16 -9.85 -23.11 0.32
C ALA A 16 -8.46 -22.49 0.52
N ALA A 17 -7.66 -23.03 1.46
CA ALA A 17 -6.30 -22.54 1.72
C ALA A 17 -5.38 -22.69 0.49
N ARG A 18 -5.43 -23.83 -0.20
CA ARG A 18 -4.69 -24.04 -1.47
C ARG A 18 -5.13 -23.04 -2.54
N THR A 19 -6.44 -22.87 -2.71
CA THR A 19 -7.01 -21.93 -3.69
C THR A 19 -6.56 -20.49 -3.42
N LEU A 20 -6.57 -20.07 -2.15
CA LEU A 20 -6.10 -18.76 -1.73
C LEU A 20 -4.61 -18.55 -2.06
N GLY A 21 -3.76 -19.57 -1.82
CA GLY A 21 -2.34 -19.52 -2.17
C GLY A 21 -2.11 -19.33 -3.68
N HIS A 22 -2.84 -20.06 -4.52
CA HIS A 22 -2.79 -19.89 -5.98
C HIS A 22 -3.28 -18.50 -6.40
N ALA A 23 -4.39 -18.02 -5.84
CA ALA A 23 -4.93 -16.69 -6.14
C ALA A 23 -3.95 -15.58 -5.74
N CYS A 24 -3.24 -15.72 -4.62
CA CYS A 24 -2.20 -14.78 -4.19
C CYS A 24 -1.04 -14.71 -5.20
N THR A 25 -0.57 -15.88 -5.65
CA THR A 25 0.48 -15.97 -6.68
C THR A 25 0.02 -15.32 -7.98
N PHE A 26 -1.20 -15.62 -8.42
CA PHE A 26 -1.80 -15.03 -9.60
C PHE A 26 -1.88 -13.50 -9.49
N ALA A 27 -2.37 -12.96 -8.36
CA ALA A 27 -2.41 -11.53 -8.12
C ALA A 27 -1.01 -10.89 -8.19
N ALA A 28 0.01 -11.52 -7.62
CA ALA A 28 1.39 -11.03 -7.68
C ALA A 28 1.93 -10.95 -9.12
N LEU A 29 1.55 -11.87 -10.01
CA LEU A 29 1.95 -11.85 -11.41
C LEU A 29 1.22 -10.77 -12.23
N HIS A 30 -0.03 -10.47 -11.89
CA HIS A 30 -0.89 -9.60 -12.70
C HIS A 30 -1.01 -8.17 -12.17
N ALA A 31 -0.74 -7.92 -10.88
CA ALA A 31 -0.84 -6.59 -10.27
C ALA A 31 0.45 -5.74 -10.44
N THR A 32 1.04 -5.75 -11.64
CA THR A 32 2.38 -5.18 -11.89
C THR A 32 2.38 -3.79 -12.53
N THR A 33 1.27 -3.36 -13.14
CA THR A 33 1.28 -2.15 -14.00
C THR A 33 0.38 -1.01 -13.52
N THR A 34 -0.76 -1.31 -12.90
CA THR A 34 -1.74 -0.28 -12.52
C THR A 34 -1.96 -0.26 -11.01
N PRO A 35 -1.84 0.90 -10.34
CA PRO A 35 -2.22 1.02 -8.94
C PRO A 35 -3.68 0.65 -8.71
N LEU A 36 -3.96 -0.06 -7.62
CA LEU A 36 -5.33 -0.37 -7.17
C LEU A 36 -6.12 0.90 -6.85
N PHE A 37 -5.41 1.96 -6.45
CA PHE A 37 -5.95 3.29 -6.22
C PHE A 37 -4.93 4.34 -6.63
N GLN A 38 -5.39 5.45 -7.23
CA GLN A 38 -4.55 6.62 -7.50
C GLN A 38 -5.36 7.93 -7.51
N ARG A 39 -4.97 8.88 -6.63
CA ARG A 39 -5.54 10.24 -6.58
C ARG A 39 -4.52 11.27 -6.09
N THR A 40 -4.64 12.51 -6.58
CA THR A 40 -3.88 13.64 -6.06
C THR A 40 -4.51 14.17 -4.77
N MET A 41 -3.73 14.26 -3.70
CA MET A 41 -4.13 14.86 -2.43
C MET A 41 -3.54 16.26 -2.30
N ARG A 42 -4.42 17.26 -2.16
CA ARG A 42 -4.01 18.63 -1.83
C ARG A 42 -3.67 18.68 -0.33
N ARG A 43 -2.58 19.37 0.01
CA ARG A 43 -2.17 19.55 1.40
C ARG A 43 -2.21 21.05 1.74
N PRO A 44 -2.85 21.44 2.84
CA PRO A 44 -2.77 22.80 3.32
C PRO A 44 -1.29 23.21 3.50
N GLN A 45 -0.92 24.40 3.00
CA GLN A 45 0.42 24.99 3.13
C GLN A 45 1.58 24.10 2.62
N SER A 46 1.33 23.12 1.75
CA SER A 46 2.33 22.21 1.20
C SER A 46 2.02 21.84 -0.24
N ALA A 47 3.03 21.41 -0.99
CA ALA A 47 2.83 20.92 -2.36
C ALA A 47 1.88 19.70 -2.36
N PRO A 48 0.99 19.57 -3.37
CA PRO A 48 0.14 18.40 -3.52
C PRO A 48 0.99 17.14 -3.73
N VAL A 49 0.46 15.99 -3.33
CA VAL A 49 1.11 14.68 -3.51
C VAL A 49 0.21 13.75 -4.29
N LEU A 50 0.81 12.82 -5.02
CA LEU A 50 0.09 11.71 -5.64
C LEU A 50 0.04 10.54 -4.68
N VAL A 51 -1.17 10.10 -4.30
CA VAL A 51 -1.37 8.96 -3.41
C VAL A 51 -1.73 7.74 -4.23
N ARG A 52 -1.03 6.62 -4.01
CA ARG A 52 -1.25 5.35 -4.70
C ARG A 52 -1.39 4.21 -3.68
N VAL A 53 -2.26 3.25 -3.98
CA VAL A 53 -2.25 1.94 -3.33
C VAL A 53 -1.86 0.91 -4.37
N VAL A 54 -0.81 0.14 -4.10
CA VAL A 54 -0.32 -0.92 -4.97
C VAL A 54 -0.40 -2.26 -4.27
N TRP A 55 -0.48 -3.35 -5.03
CA TRP A 55 -0.41 -4.70 -4.46
C TRP A 55 0.98 -4.93 -3.82
N PRO A 56 1.09 -5.60 -2.65
CA PRO A 56 0.04 -6.23 -1.85
C PRO A 56 -0.49 -5.33 -0.71
N GLY A 57 -1.04 -4.16 -1.05
CA GLY A 57 -1.62 -3.22 -0.07
C GLY A 57 -0.61 -2.23 0.50
N VAL A 58 0.35 -1.79 -0.31
CA VAL A 58 1.32 -0.75 0.04
C VAL A 58 0.76 0.61 -0.33
N LEU A 59 0.78 1.56 0.62
CA LEU A 59 0.45 2.95 0.39
C LEU A 59 1.72 3.73 0.01
N LEU A 60 1.70 4.38 -1.15
CA LEU A 60 2.76 5.25 -1.63
C LEU A 60 2.28 6.69 -1.67
N VAL A 61 3.13 7.59 -1.18
CA VAL A 61 2.99 9.03 -1.37
C VAL A 61 4.10 9.46 -2.31
N CYS A 62 3.75 10.00 -3.48
CA CYS A 62 4.71 10.40 -4.51
C CYS A 62 4.66 11.90 -4.77
N ASP A 63 5.78 12.49 -5.17
CA ASP A 63 5.79 13.80 -5.81
C ASP A 63 5.12 13.68 -7.20
N PRO A 64 4.07 14.46 -7.50
CA PRO A 64 3.35 14.35 -8.76
C PRO A 64 4.15 14.85 -9.98
N LYS A 65 5.24 15.62 -9.77
CA LYS A 65 6.08 16.16 -10.84
C LYS A 65 7.23 15.21 -11.18
N THR A 66 7.93 14.71 -10.17
CA THR A 66 9.13 13.85 -10.38
C THR A 66 8.79 12.37 -10.36
N GLY A 67 7.69 11.99 -9.70
CA GLY A 67 7.36 10.59 -9.44
C GLY A 67 8.08 9.99 -8.23
N ASP A 68 8.93 10.77 -7.54
CA ASP A 68 9.70 10.30 -6.39
C ASP A 68 8.79 9.83 -5.26
N VAL A 69 9.13 8.71 -4.63
CA VAL A 69 8.42 8.22 -3.44
C VAL A 69 8.88 9.01 -2.21
N LEU A 70 7.93 9.70 -1.58
CA LEU A 70 8.12 10.54 -0.40
C LEU A 70 7.86 9.79 0.89
N ALA A 71 7.00 8.78 0.83
CA ALA A 71 6.72 7.84 1.90
C ALA A 71 6.16 6.54 1.30
N GLU A 72 6.52 5.42 1.93
CA GLU A 72 6.04 4.08 1.61
C GLU A 72 5.61 3.38 2.90
N SER A 73 4.46 2.71 2.89
CA SER A 73 4.00 1.93 4.03
C SER A 73 4.47 0.48 3.98
N GLU A 74 4.39 -0.22 5.12
CA GLU A 74 4.43 -1.69 5.12
C GLU A 74 3.19 -2.27 4.41
N PRO A 75 3.29 -3.46 3.77
CA PRO A 75 2.14 -4.13 3.16
C PRO A 75 0.99 -4.37 4.14
N GLY A 76 -0.22 -3.96 3.75
CA GLY A 76 -1.43 -4.11 4.56
C GLY A 76 -1.49 -3.21 5.80
N LYS A 77 -0.50 -2.33 6.00
CA LYS A 77 -0.41 -1.42 7.16
C LYS A 77 -0.21 0.02 6.69
N PRO A 78 -1.24 0.67 6.10
CA PRO A 78 -1.12 1.96 5.42
C PRO A 78 -0.63 3.12 6.30
N GLN A 79 -0.69 2.98 7.63
CA GLN A 79 -0.22 3.99 8.58
C GLN A 79 1.21 3.74 9.11
N GLN A 80 1.79 2.57 8.84
CA GLN A 80 3.14 2.23 9.30
C GLN A 80 4.15 2.53 8.19
N LEU A 81 5.04 3.50 8.41
CA LEU A 81 6.15 3.77 7.49
C LEU A 81 7.04 2.54 7.39
N LYS A 82 7.44 2.19 6.17
CA LYS A 82 8.33 1.07 5.87
C LYS A 82 9.65 1.19 6.62
N ALA A 83 10.07 0.10 7.24
CA ALA A 83 11.33 0.05 7.98
C ALA A 83 12.51 0.38 7.05
N GLY A 84 13.37 1.31 7.49
CA GLY A 84 14.55 1.73 6.73
C GLY A 84 14.25 2.59 5.49
N PHE A 85 13.03 3.14 5.36
CA PHE A 85 12.73 4.08 4.28
C PHE A 85 13.66 5.31 4.33
N LEU A 86 14.35 5.57 3.21
CA LEU A 86 15.20 6.73 3.03
C LEU A 86 14.49 7.72 2.09
N PRO A 87 14.11 8.91 2.56
CA PRO A 87 13.47 9.91 1.71
C PRO A 87 14.45 10.41 0.63
N PRO A 88 13.95 10.88 -0.53
CA PRO A 88 14.79 11.47 -1.55
C PRO A 88 15.57 12.67 -0.97
N THR A 89 16.89 12.68 -1.15
CA THR A 89 17.75 13.79 -0.69
C THR A 89 17.39 15.06 -1.45
N GLY A 90 16.71 16.01 -0.79
CA GLY A 90 16.34 17.28 -1.39
C GLY A 90 14.98 17.85 -0.94
N GLN A 91 14.16 17.07 -0.24
CA GLN A 91 12.90 17.57 0.30
C GLN A 91 13.06 18.00 1.75
N SER A 92 13.63 19.19 1.94
CA SER A 92 13.43 19.93 3.18
C SER A 92 11.93 20.11 3.38
N PRO A 93 11.38 19.81 4.58
CA PRO A 93 10.04 20.29 4.90
C PRO A 93 10.11 21.80 4.77
N ALA A 94 9.24 22.38 3.94
CA ALA A 94 9.13 23.81 3.77
C ALA A 94 8.65 24.44 5.09
N MET A 95 9.54 24.56 6.06
CA MET A 95 9.39 25.38 7.25
C MET A 95 9.73 26.81 6.83
N ARG A 96 8.83 27.44 6.05
CA ARG A 96 8.85 28.90 5.93
C ARG A 96 8.17 29.47 7.17
N ARG A 97 9.00 30.16 7.94
CA ARG A 97 8.71 30.84 9.20
C ARG A 97 7.50 31.77 9.07
N ARG A 98 6.84 31.94 10.23
CA ARG A 98 5.80 32.94 10.54
C ARG A 98 5.98 34.24 9.75
N GLY A 99 4.91 34.65 9.09
CA GLY A 99 4.65 36.03 8.72
C GLY A 99 3.15 36.27 8.89
N ALA A 100 2.76 36.80 10.04
CA ALA A 100 1.47 37.41 10.29
C ALA A 100 1.69 38.53 11.31
N PRO A 101 0.90 39.61 11.27
CA PRO A 101 0.55 40.45 10.12
C PRO A 101 1.60 41.54 9.81
#